data_AF-A0A151L1X4-F1
#
_entry.id   AF-A0A151L1X4-F1
#
_cell.length_a   1.000
_cell.length_b   1.000
_cell.length_c   1.000
_cell.angle_alpha   90.00
_cell.angle_beta   90.00
_cell.angle_gamma   90.00
#
_symmetry.space_group_name_H-M   'P 1'
#
loop_
_entity.id
_entity.type
_entity.pdbx_description
1 polymer ?
#
loop_
_entity_poly.entity_id
_entity_poly.type
_entity_poly.pdbx_seq_one_letter_code
_entity_poly.pdbx_strand_id
1 'polypeptide(L)'
;RTFYLFATPQFVRWIEEWTQQFCEEYNENMSELQSKCGNISSGNKNDCNENSNKNCKTACAKYNDWITSKKKEWDGMKNYYAKILQMGKSSDQSPDGTDYHAINQRTAIDYLNQTCKTEINGTDKC
;
A
#
# COMPACT_ATOMS: atom_id res chain seq x y z
N ARG A 1 -6.99 3.26 37.20
CA ARG A 1 -6.47 3.39 35.82
C ARG A 1 -7.33 2.48 34.95
N THR A 2 -8.40 3.02 34.38
CA THR A 2 -9.33 2.29 33.52
C THR A 2 -8.61 2.05 32.21
N PHE A 3 -8.17 0.82 31.96
CA PHE A 3 -7.71 0.42 30.64
C PHE A 3 -8.96 0.30 29.77
N TYR A 4 -9.38 1.42 29.18
CA TYR A 4 -10.23 1.36 28.00
C TYR A 4 -9.43 0.58 26.96
N LEU A 5 -9.80 -0.68 26.75
CA LEU A 5 -9.52 -1.39 25.52
C LEU A 5 -10.30 -0.63 24.44
N PHE A 6 -9.71 0.45 23.91
CA PHE A 6 -10.25 1.10 22.74
C PHE A 6 -10.20 0.05 21.62
N ALA A 7 -11.35 -0.49 21.26
CA ALA A 7 -11.45 -1.42 20.15
C ALA A 7 -10.97 -0.68 18.90
N THR A 8 -9.92 -1.19 18.25
CA THR A 8 -9.41 -0.61 17.02
C THR A 8 -10.54 -0.62 15.98
N PRO A 9 -10.89 0.54 15.40
CA PRO A 9 -11.91 0.61 14.36
C PRO A 9 -11.67 -0.41 13.24
N GLN A 10 -12.75 -1.02 12.74
CA GLN A 10 -12.67 -2.04 11.69
C GLN A 10 -11.88 -1.56 10.47
N PHE A 11 -12.13 -0.32 10.04
CA PHE A 11 -11.41 0.29 8.92
C PHE A 11 -9.91 0.41 9.17
N VAL A 12 -9.51 0.77 10.41
CA VAL A 12 -8.10 0.85 10.77
C VAL A 12 -7.46 -0.52 10.64
N ARG A 13 -8.08 -1.56 11.24
CA ARG A 13 -7.60 -2.94 11.11
C ARG A 13 -7.47 -3.40 9.66
N TRP A 14 -8.44 -3.05 8.81
CA TRP A 14 -8.36 -3.37 7.38
C TRP A 14 -7.18 -2.69 6.69
N ILE A 15 -6.88 -1.43 7.01
CA ILE A 15 -5.67 -0.78 6.50
C ILE A 15 -4.42 -1.52 6.99
N GLU A 16 -4.36 -1.92 8.26
CA GLU A 16 -3.19 -2.64 8.81
C GLU A 16 -2.99 -3.99 8.09
N GLU A 17 -4.06 -4.79 8.01
CA GLU A 17 -4.07 -6.11 7.35
C GLU A 17 -3.71 -5.98 5.87
N TRP A 18 -4.33 -5.03 5.16
CA TRP A 18 -4.05 -4.80 3.75
C TRP A 18 -2.61 -4.34 3.53
N THR A 19 -2.11 -3.43 4.37
CA THR A 19 -0.74 -2.92 4.26
C THR A 19 0.26 -4.06 4.47
N GLN A 20 0.06 -4.91 5.48
CA GLN A 20 0.93 -6.05 5.71
C GLN A 20 0.96 -6.99 4.50
N GLN A 21 -0.21 -7.38 3.99
CA GLN A 21 -0.31 -8.23 2.79
C GLN A 21 0.34 -7.58 1.58
N PHE A 22 0.12 -6.28 1.39
CA PHE A 22 0.75 -5.53 0.31
C PHE A 22 2.28 -5.55 0.42
N CYS A 23 2.87 -5.32 1.60
CA CYS A 23 4.32 -5.34 1.76
C CYS A 23 4.90 -6.73 1.44
N GLU A 24 4.24 -7.80 1.88
CA GLU A 24 4.65 -9.19 1.62
C GLU A 24 4.62 -9.50 0.11
N GLU A 25 3.46 -9.30 -0.53
CA GLU A 25 3.28 -9.51 -1.96
C GLU A 25 4.19 -8.60 -2.81
N TYR A 26 4.44 -7.36 -2.37
CA TYR A 26 5.35 -6.44 -3.06
C TYR A 26 6.78 -7.00 -3.09
N ASN A 27 7.28 -7.48 -1.95
CA ASN A 27 8.62 -8.06 -1.86
C ASN A 27 8.75 -9.33 -2.73
N GLU A 28 7.72 -10.18 -2.75
CA GLU A 28 7.68 -11.37 -3.61
C GLU A 28 7.73 -11.00 -5.10
N ASN A 29 6.91 -10.04 -5.52
CA ASN A 29 6.92 -9.55 -6.91
C ASN A 29 8.27 -8.93 -7.27
N MET A 30 8.86 -8.10 -6.40
CA MET A 30 10.19 -7.51 -6.63
C MET A 30 11.28 -8.59 -6.75
N SER A 31 11.23 -9.63 -5.92
CA SER A 31 12.16 -10.77 -6.00
C SER A 31 11.96 -11.56 -7.30
N GLU A 32 10.73 -11.76 -7.76
CA GLU A 32 10.43 -12.43 -9.03
C GLU A 32 10.99 -11.61 -10.20
N LEU A 33 10.76 -10.30 -10.20
CA LEU A 33 11.29 -9.38 -11.21
C LEU A 33 12.82 -9.41 -11.23
N GLN A 34 13.48 -9.30 -10.08
CA GLN A 34 14.94 -9.37 -10.00
C GLN A 34 15.47 -10.72 -10.52
N SER A 35 14.78 -11.83 -10.25
CA SER A 35 15.15 -13.17 -10.73
C SER A 35 15.00 -13.31 -12.25
N LYS A 36 13.93 -12.76 -12.84
CA LYS A 36 13.60 -12.94 -14.27
C LYS A 36 14.22 -11.90 -15.19
N CYS A 37 14.41 -10.68 -14.68
CA CYS A 37 14.95 -9.53 -15.41
C CYS A 37 16.44 -9.28 -15.12
N GLY A 38 16.97 -9.75 -13.99
CA GLY A 38 18.34 -9.46 -13.54
C GLY A 38 18.40 -8.25 -12.61
N ASN A 39 19.59 -7.67 -12.41
CA ASN A 39 19.78 -6.54 -11.50
C ASN A 39 19.14 -5.25 -12.05
N ILE A 40 17.91 -4.98 -11.59
CA ILE A 40 17.16 -3.71 -11.75
C ILE A 40 17.95 -2.51 -11.21
N SER A 41 18.96 -2.74 -10.37
CA SER A 41 19.82 -1.74 -9.74
C SER A 41 20.73 -0.96 -10.73
N SER A 42 20.84 -1.39 -11.98
CA SER A 42 21.84 -0.89 -12.92
C SER A 42 21.34 0.27 -13.80
N GLY A 43 20.63 1.24 -13.25
CA GLY A 43 20.34 2.53 -13.91
C GLY A 43 19.51 2.50 -15.21
N ASN A 44 19.26 1.33 -15.80
CA ASN A 44 18.34 1.11 -16.90
C ASN A 44 16.92 1.07 -16.35
N LYS A 45 16.42 2.26 -16.05
CA LYS A 45 15.02 2.55 -15.77
C LYS A 45 14.17 2.27 -17.02
N ASN A 46 14.06 1.02 -17.48
CA ASN A 46 13.18 0.53 -18.54
C ASN A 46 13.39 -0.99 -18.79
N ASP A 47 13.53 -1.85 -17.76
CA ASP A 47 13.82 -3.28 -18.00
C ASP A 47 12.61 -4.09 -18.52
N CYS A 48 11.43 -3.47 -18.62
CA CYS A 48 10.30 -3.97 -19.44
C CYS A 48 10.32 -3.43 -20.88
N ASN A 49 11.47 -3.01 -21.40
CA ASN A 49 11.61 -2.57 -22.79
C ASN A 49 11.40 -3.71 -23.80
N GLU A 50 11.26 -3.38 -25.08
CA GLU A 50 11.09 -4.38 -26.14
C GLU A 50 12.27 -5.34 -26.29
N ASN A 51 13.43 -5.01 -25.72
CA ASN A 51 14.65 -5.81 -25.81
C ASN A 51 14.82 -6.79 -24.64
N SER A 52 13.93 -6.79 -23.65
CA SER A 52 14.00 -7.72 -22.53
C SER A 52 13.59 -9.13 -22.93
N ASN A 53 14.14 -10.12 -22.22
CA ASN A 53 13.84 -11.53 -22.49
C ASN A 53 12.35 -11.80 -22.24
N LYS A 54 11.80 -12.84 -22.88
CA LYS A 54 10.37 -13.17 -22.80
C LYS A 54 9.89 -13.37 -21.35
N ASN A 55 10.72 -13.95 -20.48
CA ASN A 55 10.38 -14.21 -19.08
C ASN A 55 10.26 -12.91 -18.27
N CYS A 56 11.14 -11.93 -18.51
CA CYS A 56 11.10 -10.62 -17.89
C CYS A 56 9.83 -9.86 -18.32
N LYS A 57 9.50 -9.85 -19.62
CA LYS A 57 8.24 -9.24 -20.11
C LYS A 57 7.00 -9.82 -19.44
N THR A 58 6.95 -11.14 -19.27
CA THR A 58 5.84 -11.81 -18.58
C THR A 58 5.78 -11.43 -17.11
N ALA A 59 6.92 -11.41 -16.41
CA ALA A 59 6.98 -11.01 -15.00
C ALA A 59 6.58 -9.53 -14.80
N CYS A 60 7.05 -8.64 -15.67
CA CYS A 60 6.64 -7.23 -15.74
C CYS A 60 5.12 -7.07 -15.90
N ALA A 61 4.52 -7.79 -16.85
CA ALA A 61 3.08 -7.69 -17.10
C ALA A 61 2.28 -8.13 -15.87
N LYS A 62 2.67 -9.26 -15.26
CA LYS A 62 2.06 -9.76 -14.03
C LYS A 62 2.17 -8.75 -12.88
N TYR A 63 3.35 -8.16 -12.68
CA TYR A 63 3.55 -7.12 -11.67
C TYR A 63 2.70 -5.88 -11.95
N ASN A 64 2.66 -5.40 -13.20
CA ASN A 64 1.90 -4.23 -13.60
C ASN A 64 0.38 -4.43 -13.39
N ASP A 65 -0.14 -5.60 -13.73
CA ASP A 65 -1.54 -5.96 -13.48
C ASP A 65 -1.84 -5.98 -11.97
N TRP A 66 -0.95 -6.60 -11.19
CA TRP A 66 -1.05 -6.67 -9.73
C TRP A 66 -1.03 -5.28 -9.08
N ILE A 67 -0.01 -4.45 -9.37
CA ILE A 67 0.13 -3.12 -8.77
C ILE A 67 -1.01 -2.20 -9.19
N THR A 68 -1.53 -2.32 -10.43
CA THR A 68 -2.71 -1.58 -10.88
C THR A 68 -3.94 -1.93 -10.07
N SER A 69 -4.15 -3.21 -9.73
CA SER A 69 -5.24 -3.63 -8.84
C SER A 69 -5.09 -3.04 -7.45
N LYS A 70 -3.89 -3.19 -6.86
CA LYS A 70 -3.61 -2.66 -5.51
C LYS A 70 -3.74 -1.15 -5.42
N LYS A 71 -3.40 -0.40 -6.47
CA LYS A 71 -3.63 1.05 -6.53
C LYS A 71 -5.10 1.41 -6.42
N LYS A 72 -6.00 0.67 -7.08
CA LYS A 72 -7.45 0.91 -6.99
C LYS A 72 -7.97 0.66 -5.57
N GLU A 73 -7.52 -0.42 -4.94
CA GLU A 73 -7.86 -0.74 -3.54
C GLU A 73 -7.35 0.37 -2.60
N TRP A 74 -6.09 0.78 -2.78
CA TRP A 74 -5.46 1.86 -2.02
C TRP A 74 -6.18 3.20 -2.15
N ASP A 75 -6.57 3.59 -3.36
CA ASP A 75 -7.29 4.84 -3.60
C ASP A 75 -8.61 4.89 -2.83
N GLY A 76 -9.33 3.77 -2.76
CA GLY A 76 -10.55 3.65 -1.95
C GLY A 76 -10.29 3.92 -0.47
N MET A 77 -9.30 3.22 0.11
CA MET A 77 -8.93 3.39 1.52
C MET A 77 -8.40 4.79 1.82
N LYS A 78 -7.55 5.34 0.94
CA LYS A 78 -6.98 6.68 1.06
C LYS A 78 -8.08 7.75 1.03
N ASN A 79 -9.06 7.63 0.13
CA ASN A 79 -10.18 8.56 0.05
C ASN A 79 -11.06 8.51 1.30
N TYR A 80 -11.34 7.31 1.81
CA TYR A 80 -12.10 7.16 3.05
C TYR A 80 -11.35 7.74 4.26
N TYR A 81 -10.05 7.48 4.37
CA TYR A 81 -9.20 8.05 5.41
C TYR A 81 -9.19 9.58 5.35
N ALA A 82 -9.05 10.16 4.15
CA ALA A 82 -9.13 11.61 3.96
C ALA A 82 -10.50 12.17 4.39
N LYS A 83 -11.59 11.47 4.11
CA LYS A 83 -12.94 11.86 4.54
C LYS A 83 -13.08 11.88 6.06
N ILE A 84 -12.53 10.88 6.78
CA ILE A 84 -12.48 10.88 8.25
C ILE A 84 -11.74 12.12 8.76
N LEU A 85 -10.57 12.44 8.17
CA LEU A 85 -9.79 13.61 8.58
C LEU A 85 -10.50 14.94 8.30
N GLN A 86 -11.29 15.03 7.21
CA GLN A 86 -12.04 16.22 6.85
C GLN A 86 -13.27 16.45 7.72
N MET A 87 -14.04 15.40 8.02
CA MET A 87 -15.28 15.53 8.79
C MET A 87 -15.02 15.62 10.29
N GLY A 88 -14.06 14.84 10.79
CA GLY A 88 -13.74 14.73 12.20
C GLY A 88 -13.59 13.28 12.63
N LYS A 89 -12.79 13.07 13.68
CA LYS A 89 -12.42 11.74 14.15
C LYS A 89 -13.36 11.18 15.20
N SER A 90 -14.20 11.99 15.85
CA SER A 90 -15.12 11.48 16.86
C SER A 90 -16.32 10.75 16.23
N SER A 91 -17.00 9.91 17.02
CA SER A 91 -18.17 9.16 16.57
C SER A 91 -19.33 10.03 16.08
N ASP A 92 -19.44 11.28 16.56
CA ASP A 92 -20.49 12.22 16.13
C ASP A 92 -20.16 12.95 14.81
N GLN A 93 -18.91 12.87 14.35
CA GLN A 93 -18.42 13.57 13.18
C GLN A 93 -18.05 12.64 12.02
N SER A 94 -17.61 11.42 12.33
CA SER A 94 -17.07 10.52 11.33
C SER A 94 -18.14 10.01 10.35
N PRO A 95 -17.74 9.60 9.13
CA PRO A 95 -18.70 9.21 8.09
C PRO A 95 -19.56 7.97 8.43
N ASP A 96 -19.11 7.12 9.34
CA ASP A 96 -19.73 5.85 9.73
C ASP A 96 -20.13 5.80 11.22
N GLY A 97 -19.96 6.91 11.95
CA GLY A 97 -20.25 6.98 13.38
C GLY A 97 -19.21 6.31 14.29
N THR A 98 -18.06 5.88 13.75
CA THR A 98 -16.98 5.24 14.52
C THR A 98 -16.04 6.28 15.13
N ASP A 99 -15.53 6.03 16.34
CA ASP A 99 -14.51 6.86 16.97
C ASP A 99 -13.09 6.49 16.46
N TYR A 100 -12.49 7.43 15.74
CA TYR A 100 -11.17 7.41 15.15
C TYR A 100 -10.16 8.31 15.90
N HIS A 101 -10.48 8.82 17.10
CA HIS A 101 -9.59 9.71 17.86
C HIS A 101 -8.21 9.10 18.12
N ALA A 102 -8.12 7.78 18.26
CA ALA A 102 -6.86 7.06 18.46
C ALA A 102 -5.94 7.05 17.21
N ILE A 103 -6.42 7.46 16.04
CA ILE A 103 -5.60 7.55 14.82
C ILE A 103 -4.70 8.80 14.91
N ASN A 104 -3.40 8.61 15.10
CA ASN A 104 -2.42 9.71 15.24
C ASN A 104 -1.66 10.06 13.94
N GLN A 105 -1.78 9.25 12.89
CA GLN A 105 -1.02 9.49 11.66
C GLN A 105 -1.67 10.55 10.78
N ARG A 106 -0.83 11.31 10.05
CA ARG A 106 -1.27 12.44 9.22
C ARG A 106 -1.88 11.98 7.90
N THR A 107 -1.35 10.90 7.32
CA THR A 107 -1.85 10.32 6.08
C THR A 107 -1.84 8.80 6.15
N ALA A 108 -2.71 8.15 5.36
CA ALA A 108 -2.66 6.70 5.16
C ALA A 108 -1.29 6.26 4.57
N ILE A 109 -0.62 7.13 3.80
CA ILE A 109 0.70 6.85 3.21
C ILE A 109 1.78 6.78 4.30
N ASP A 110 1.71 7.64 5.32
CA ASP A 110 2.63 7.56 6.46
C ASP A 110 2.46 6.24 7.22
N TYR A 111 1.23 5.72 7.31
CA TYR A 111 0.96 4.38 7.84
C TYR A 111 1.73 3.33 7.04
N LEU A 112 1.51 3.35 5.73
CA LEU A 112 2.01 2.36 4.80
C LEU A 112 3.54 2.31 4.81
N ASN A 113 4.20 3.46 4.75
CA ASN A 113 5.66 3.56 4.79
C ASN A 113 6.26 3.11 6.14
N GLN A 114 5.59 3.40 7.27
CA GLN A 114 6.03 2.91 8.57
C GLN A 114 5.98 1.38 8.67
N THR A 115 4.91 0.79 8.15
CA THR A 115 4.66 -0.65 8.25
C THR A 115 5.55 -1.46 7.31
N CYS A 116 5.75 -1.02 6.07
CA CYS A 116 6.58 -1.77 5.10
C CYS A 116 8.08 -1.67 5.37
N LYS A 117 8.55 -0.75 6.23
CA LYS A 117 9.98 -0.52 6.55
C LYS A 117 10.86 -0.29 5.30
N THR A 118 10.24 0.03 4.17
CA THR A 118 10.86 0.29 2.87
C THR A 118 10.17 1.50 2.24
N GLU A 119 10.89 2.26 1.44
CA GLU A 119 10.32 3.41 0.74
C GLU A 119 9.52 2.91 -0.47
N ILE A 120 8.19 2.83 -0.33
CA ILE A 120 7.30 2.50 -1.44
C ILE A 120 7.10 3.78 -2.26
N ASN A 121 7.89 3.93 -3.31
CA ASN A 121 7.83 5.10 -4.18
C ASN A 121 6.57 5.15 -5.09
N GLY A 122 5.71 4.12 -5.02
CA GLY A 122 4.44 4.06 -5.74
C GLY A 122 4.55 4.10 -7.26
N THR A 123 5.75 3.94 -7.82
CA THR A 123 5.96 4.04 -9.27
C THR A 123 5.53 2.77 -9.98
N ASP A 124 4.76 2.90 -11.07
CA ASP A 124 4.37 1.83 -12.01
C ASP A 124 5.53 1.30 -12.86
N LYS A 125 6.75 1.46 -12.36
CA LYS A 125 7.97 1.10 -13.09
C LYS A 125 8.54 -0.11 -12.39
N CYS A 126 8.24 -1.26 -12.98
CA CYS A 126 9.11 -2.41 -12.85
C CYS A 126 10.56 -2.03 -13.19
#